data_AF-A0A1M3G8M6-F1
#
_entry.id   AF-A0A1M3G8M6-F1
#
_cell.length_a   1.000
_cell.length_b   1.000
_cell.length_c   1.000
_cell.angle_alpha   90.00
_cell.angle_beta   90.00
_cell.angle_gamma   90.00
#
_symmetry.space_group_name_H-M   'P 1'
#
loop_
_entity.id
_entity.type
_entity.pdbx_description
1 polymer ?
#
loop_
_entity_poly.entity_id
_entity_poly.type
_entity_poly.pdbx_seq_one_letter_code
_entity_poly.pdbx_strand_id
1 'polypeptide(L)'
;MFFIPGVLLSILTFPGVIVHELAHQLFCRLYKIPVFKVVYFQMENPVGYVVHETPVNKWHGVMISIGPFIVNTVLGALIAFPAALPVFQFNSAGPVDYILIYLGISIAMHAFPSTGDANAIWSQVSQKETALWIKILSYPIVGLIYLGSLGSFFWLDLLYGVGVAIGFPQLVIWLLH
;
A
#
# COMPACT_ATOMS: atom_id res chain seq x y z
N MET A 1 -20.99 2.02 14.03
CA MET A 1 -21.47 2.96 15.07
C MET A 1 -20.29 3.87 15.40
N PHE A 2 -20.45 5.19 15.21
CA PHE A 2 -19.41 6.24 15.21
C PHE A 2 -18.04 5.81 14.70
N PHE A 3 -18.04 5.39 13.43
CA PHE A 3 -16.85 5.06 12.66
C PHE A 3 -16.68 6.22 11.69
N ILE A 4 -15.55 6.93 11.68
CA ILE A 4 -15.22 7.71 10.49
C ILE A 4 -15.19 6.67 9.36
N PRO A 5 -16.13 6.67 8.40
CA PRO A 5 -16.21 5.60 7.43
C PRO A 5 -14.88 5.62 6.68
N GLY A 6 -14.27 4.45 6.41
CA GLY A 6 -13.00 4.38 5.67
C GLY A 6 -13.00 5.30 4.45
N VAL A 7 -14.17 5.45 3.79
CA VAL A 7 -14.45 6.41 2.71
C VAL A 7 -14.08 7.87 3.04
N LEU A 8 -14.40 8.40 4.22
CA LEU A 8 -14.08 9.80 4.58
C LEU A 8 -12.58 10.02 4.73
N LEU A 9 -11.88 9.05 5.34
CA LEU A 9 -10.41 9.07 5.41
C LEU A 9 -9.82 8.91 4.01
N SER A 10 -10.33 7.99 3.21
CA SER A 10 -9.92 7.79 1.82
C SER A 10 -10.17 9.00 0.93
N ILE A 11 -11.14 9.87 1.24
CA ILE A 11 -11.29 11.16 0.55
C ILE A 11 -10.15 12.11 0.94
N LEU A 12 -9.78 12.17 2.22
CA LEU A 12 -8.68 13.02 2.68
C LEU A 12 -7.32 12.49 2.19
N THR A 13 -7.17 11.18 2.01
CA THR A 13 -5.92 10.53 1.60
C THR A 13 -6.06 9.80 0.26
N PHE A 14 -6.92 10.33 -0.61
CA PHE A 14 -7.21 9.78 -1.93
C PHE A 14 -5.96 9.57 -2.81
N PRO A 15 -4.88 10.41 -2.74
CA PRO A 15 -3.70 10.17 -3.55
C PRO A 15 -3.08 8.80 -3.27
N GLY A 16 -3.12 8.34 -2.02
CA GLY A 16 -2.63 7.01 -1.67
C GLY A 16 -3.45 5.87 -2.26
N VAL A 17 -4.77 6.02 -2.37
CA VAL A 17 -5.66 5.01 -2.97
C VAL A 17 -5.33 4.90 -4.46
N ILE A 18 -5.18 6.04 -5.13
CA ILE A 18 -4.79 6.10 -6.54
C ILE A 18 -3.45 5.38 -6.75
N VAL A 19 -2.44 5.67 -5.94
CA VAL A 19 -1.12 5.01 -6.04
C VAL A 19 -1.22 3.50 -5.77
N HIS A 20 -2.05 3.08 -4.81
CA HIS A 20 -2.29 1.67 -4.51
C HIS A 20 -2.84 0.91 -5.72
N GLU A 21 -3.91 1.43 -6.35
CA GLU A 21 -4.50 0.81 -7.53
C GLU A 21 -3.59 0.90 -8.77
N LEU A 22 -2.83 1.99 -8.90
CA LEU A 22 -1.77 2.10 -9.90
C LEU A 22 -0.70 1.03 -9.70
N ALA A 23 -0.34 0.70 -8.47
CA ALA A 23 0.63 -0.35 -8.18
C ALA A 23 0.10 -1.73 -8.58
N HIS A 24 -1.14 -2.08 -8.25
CA HIS A 24 -1.76 -3.31 -8.76
C HIS A 24 -1.69 -3.38 -10.29
N GLN A 25 -2.11 -2.30 -10.97
CA GLN A 25 -2.07 -2.24 -12.42
C GLN A 25 -0.63 -2.31 -12.97
N LEU A 26 0.34 -1.69 -12.30
CA LEU A 26 1.75 -1.76 -12.66
C LEU A 26 2.24 -3.21 -12.65
N PHE A 27 1.98 -3.97 -11.59
CA PHE A 27 2.36 -5.38 -11.54
C PHE A 27 1.63 -6.22 -12.58
N CYS A 28 0.34 -5.95 -12.84
CA CYS A 28 -0.36 -6.59 -13.96
C CYS A 28 0.36 -6.33 -15.29
N ARG A 29 0.75 -5.08 -15.58
CA ARG A 29 1.46 -4.72 -16.81
C ARG A 29 2.86 -5.35 -16.89
N LEU A 30 3.61 -5.35 -15.79
CA LEU A 30 4.94 -5.97 -15.70
C LEU A 30 4.89 -7.47 -16.02
N TYR A 31 3.85 -8.16 -15.55
CA TYR A 31 3.64 -9.59 -15.81
C TYR A 31 2.78 -9.89 -17.04
N LYS A 32 2.42 -8.86 -17.82
CA LYS A 32 1.59 -8.97 -19.04
C LYS A 32 0.23 -9.64 -18.77
N ILE A 33 -0.36 -9.39 -17.61
CA ILE A 33 -1.70 -9.83 -17.24
C ILE A 33 -2.73 -8.83 -17.79
N PRO A 34 -3.69 -9.27 -18.62
CA PRO A 34 -4.77 -8.42 -19.11
C PRO A 34 -5.55 -7.76 -17.97
N VAL A 35 -5.75 -6.45 -18.09
CA VAL A 35 -6.56 -5.65 -17.15
C VAL A 35 -7.87 -5.32 -17.84
N PHE A 36 -8.99 -5.75 -17.26
CA PHE A 36 -10.34 -5.56 -17.81
C PHE A 36 -10.95 -4.23 -17.37
N LYS A 37 -10.71 -3.80 -16.13
CA LYS A 37 -11.24 -2.55 -15.58
C LYS A 37 -10.33 -2.00 -14.50
N VAL A 38 -10.18 -0.69 -14.44
CA VAL A 38 -9.49 0.01 -13.34
C VAL A 38 -10.36 1.15 -12.86
N VAL A 39 -10.51 1.23 -11.54
CA VAL A 39 -11.07 2.40 -10.85
C VAL A 39 -10.05 2.83 -9.82
N TYR A 40 -9.32 3.92 -10.10
CA TYR A 40 -8.27 4.41 -9.19
C TYR A 40 -8.81 5.04 -7.93
N PHE A 41 -10.02 5.61 -7.99
CA PHE A 41 -10.71 6.16 -6.84
C PHE A 41 -12.20 6.28 -7.13
N GLN A 42 -13.03 5.92 -6.15
CA GLN A 42 -14.46 6.20 -6.11
C GLN A 42 -14.92 6.39 -4.66
N MET A 43 -15.96 7.18 -4.44
CA MET A 43 -16.55 7.40 -3.11
C MET A 43 -17.53 6.28 -2.74
N GLU A 44 -17.14 5.03 -3.01
CA GLU A 44 -17.92 3.82 -2.77
C GLU A 44 -17.05 2.78 -2.05
N ASN A 45 -17.61 1.62 -1.73
CA ASN A 45 -16.86 0.49 -1.21
C ASN A 45 -16.86 -0.64 -2.24
N PRO A 46 -15.71 -1.01 -2.84
CA PRO A 46 -14.36 -0.54 -2.51
C PRO A 46 -14.05 0.87 -3.05
N VAL A 47 -13.11 1.58 -2.41
CA VAL A 47 -12.71 2.96 -2.78
C VAL A 47 -11.83 3.01 -4.02
N GLY A 48 -11.33 1.87 -4.47
CA GLY A 48 -10.53 1.65 -5.67
C GLY A 48 -10.45 0.15 -5.96
N TYR A 49 -10.25 -0.24 -7.22
CA TYR A 49 -10.02 -1.64 -7.58
C TYR A 49 -9.46 -1.80 -9.00
N VAL A 50 -8.70 -2.88 -9.21
CA VAL A 50 -8.25 -3.38 -10.52
C VAL A 50 -8.87 -4.75 -10.78
N VAL A 51 -9.64 -4.86 -11.86
CA VAL A 51 -10.13 -6.16 -12.38
C VAL A 51 -9.18 -6.63 -13.47
N HIS A 52 -8.58 -7.79 -13.29
CA HIS A 52 -7.62 -8.37 -14.21
C HIS A 52 -7.84 -9.88 -14.38
N GLU A 53 -7.23 -10.46 -15.41
CA GLU A 53 -7.24 -11.90 -15.63
C GLU A 53 -6.50 -12.65 -14.49
N THR A 54 -6.94 -13.86 -14.17
CA THR A 54 -6.25 -14.72 -13.21
C THR A 54 -4.88 -15.13 -13.76
N PRO A 55 -3.76 -14.79 -13.10
CA PRO A 55 -2.44 -15.15 -13.61
C PRO A 55 -2.23 -16.66 -13.68
N VAL A 56 -1.65 -17.13 -14.78
CA VAL A 56 -1.23 -18.54 -14.95
C VAL A 56 -0.14 -18.89 -13.93
N ASN A 57 0.85 -18.01 -13.79
CA ASN A 57 1.89 -18.13 -12.76
C ASN A 57 1.37 -17.59 -11.43
N LYS A 58 1.23 -18.47 -10.44
CA LYS A 58 0.73 -18.12 -9.10
C LYS A 58 1.59 -17.09 -8.38
N TRP A 59 2.90 -17.05 -8.67
CA TRP A 59 3.78 -16.03 -8.13
C TRP A 59 3.43 -14.63 -8.63
N HIS A 60 2.96 -14.48 -9.87
CA HIS A 60 2.52 -13.19 -10.38
C HIS A 60 1.29 -12.69 -9.61
N GLY A 61 0.35 -13.58 -9.26
CA GLY A 61 -0.79 -13.21 -8.42
C GLY A 61 -0.37 -12.77 -7.02
N VAL A 62 0.58 -13.46 -6.39
CA VAL A 62 1.17 -13.03 -5.12
C VAL A 62 1.77 -11.63 -5.24
N MET A 63 2.59 -11.40 -6.28
CA MET A 63 3.26 -10.13 -6.52
C MET A 63 2.30 -8.99 -6.87
N ILE A 64 1.21 -9.26 -7.59
CA ILE A 64 0.17 -8.26 -7.87
C ILE A 64 -0.50 -7.82 -6.57
N SER A 65 -0.80 -8.76 -5.67
CA SER A 65 -1.46 -8.48 -4.39
C SER A 65 -0.56 -7.80 -3.35
N ILE A 66 0.74 -8.12 -3.30
CA ILE A 66 1.69 -7.45 -2.37
C ILE A 66 2.37 -6.22 -2.99
N GLY A 67 2.25 -6.04 -4.30
CA GLY A 67 2.89 -4.98 -5.06
C GLY A 67 2.64 -3.57 -4.52
N PRO A 68 1.38 -3.20 -4.19
CA PRO A 68 1.08 -1.91 -3.58
C PRO A 68 1.83 -1.64 -2.27
N PHE A 69 2.02 -2.66 -1.43
CA PHE A 69 2.79 -2.50 -0.19
C PHE A 69 4.21 -2.02 -0.45
N ILE A 70 4.87 -2.60 -1.46
CA ILE A 70 6.23 -2.21 -1.82
C ILE A 70 6.24 -0.81 -2.44
N VAL A 71 5.39 -0.56 -3.44
CA VAL A 71 5.38 0.69 -4.20
C VAL A 71 4.99 1.88 -3.33
N ASN A 72 3.91 1.77 -2.57
CA ASN A 72 3.43 2.85 -1.72
C ASN A 72 4.43 3.16 -0.59
N THR A 73 5.05 2.15 0.00
CA THR A 73 6.05 2.36 1.05
C THR A 73 7.27 3.12 0.51
N VAL A 74 7.83 2.65 -0.60
CA VAL A 74 9.01 3.29 -1.21
C VAL A 74 8.67 4.70 -1.70
N LEU A 75 7.56 4.85 -2.43
CA LEU A 75 7.19 6.14 -3.00
C LEU A 75 6.79 7.14 -1.91
N GLY A 76 6.06 6.71 -0.89
CA GLY A 76 5.71 7.54 0.26
C GLY A 76 6.93 8.05 1.02
N ALA A 77 7.92 7.17 1.26
CA ALA A 77 9.19 7.55 1.87
C ALA A 77 9.95 8.56 0.99
N LEU A 78 10.11 8.26 -0.32
CA LEU A 78 10.88 9.10 -1.24
C LEU A 78 10.28 10.50 -1.40
N ILE A 79 8.94 10.61 -1.46
CA ILE A 79 8.25 11.90 -1.58
C ILE A 79 8.39 12.72 -0.29
N ALA A 80 8.27 12.08 0.88
CA ALA A 80 8.37 12.77 2.16
C ALA A 80 9.82 13.15 2.53
N PHE A 81 10.81 12.37 2.08
CA PHE A 81 12.22 12.51 2.45
C PHE A 81 12.78 13.94 2.34
N PRO A 82 12.66 14.66 1.20
CA PRO A 82 13.20 16.02 1.08
C PRO A 82 12.52 17.03 2.03
N ALA A 83 11.26 16.80 2.40
CA ALA A 83 10.48 17.68 3.25
C ALA A 83 10.61 17.37 4.75
N ALA A 84 11.09 16.17 5.12
CA ALA A 84 11.18 15.75 6.51
C ALA A 84 12.13 16.63 7.34
N LEU A 85 13.26 17.06 6.76
CA LEU A 85 14.24 17.92 7.43
C LEU A 85 13.73 19.36 7.66
N PRO A 86 13.25 20.09 6.62
CA PRO A 86 12.69 21.43 6.79
C PRO A 86 11.54 21.50 7.82
N VAL A 87 10.67 20.48 7.82
CA VAL A 87 9.47 20.43 8.67
C VAL A 87 9.80 20.07 10.11
N PHE A 88 10.60 19.03 10.34
CA PHE A 88 10.76 18.47 11.69
C PHE A 88 12.06 18.87 12.41
N GLN A 89 13.06 19.39 11.70
CA GLN A 89 14.34 19.76 12.32
C GLN A 89 14.66 21.25 12.18
N PHE A 90 14.54 21.81 10.98
CA PHE A 90 15.07 23.15 10.70
C PHE A 90 14.05 24.28 10.85
N ASN A 91 12.78 23.96 11.12
CA ASN A 91 11.68 24.93 11.22
C ASN A 91 11.67 25.98 10.09
N SER A 92 12.03 25.53 8.89
CA SER A 92 12.18 26.35 7.67
C SER A 92 11.28 25.86 6.55
N ALA A 93 10.28 25.05 6.89
CA ALA A 93 9.33 24.48 5.94
C ALA A 93 8.50 25.55 5.24
N GLY A 94 8.47 25.46 3.91
CA GLY A 94 7.53 26.16 3.06
C GLY A 94 6.24 25.36 2.82
N PRO A 95 5.26 25.94 2.10
CA PRO A 95 4.00 25.26 1.77
C PRO A 95 4.19 23.94 1.01
N VAL A 96 5.22 23.86 0.16
CA VAL A 96 5.51 22.65 -0.63
C VAL A 96 5.94 21.49 0.26
N ASP A 97 6.70 21.75 1.33
CA ASP A 97 7.16 20.70 2.24
C ASP A 97 5.98 20.04 2.96
N TYR A 98 4.98 20.82 3.39
CA TYR A 98 3.76 20.28 3.98
C TYR A 98 2.95 19.44 2.99
N ILE A 99 2.90 19.84 1.72
CA ILE A 99 2.25 19.04 0.66
C ILE A 99 2.99 17.72 0.45
N LEU A 100 4.32 17.74 0.42
CA LEU A 100 5.13 16.53 0.26
C LEU A 100 4.98 15.57 1.45
N ILE A 101 4.96 16.09 2.69
CA ILE A 101 4.67 15.27 3.88
C ILE A 101 3.26 14.69 3.80
N TYR A 102 2.26 15.49 3.46
CA TYR A 102 0.89 15.01 3.28
C TYR A 102 0.81 13.91 2.22
N LEU A 103 1.42 14.09 1.05
CA LEU A 103 1.45 13.09 -0.02
C LEU A 103 2.17 11.81 0.43
N GLY A 104 3.31 11.94 1.09
CA GLY A 104 4.07 10.81 1.59
C GLY A 104 3.30 9.99 2.62
N ILE A 105 2.67 10.64 3.60
CA ILE A 105 1.80 9.99 4.59
C ILE A 105 0.60 9.35 3.89
N SER A 106 -0.09 10.07 3.00
CA SER A 106 -1.26 9.56 2.30
C SER A 106 -0.94 8.31 1.49
N ILE A 107 0.19 8.29 0.78
CA ILE A 107 0.62 7.15 -0.03
C ILE A 107 0.99 5.96 0.86
N ALA A 108 1.87 6.17 1.85
CA ALA A 108 2.32 5.09 2.73
C ALA A 108 1.20 4.54 3.63
N MET A 109 0.24 5.38 4.04
CA MET A 109 -0.94 4.94 4.80
C MET A 109 -1.80 3.94 4.01
N HIS A 110 -1.75 3.98 2.69
CA HIS A 110 -2.46 3.03 1.84
C HIS A 110 -1.52 1.97 1.26
N ALA A 111 -0.47 1.60 1.97
CA ALA A 111 0.43 0.52 1.54
C ALA A 111 -0.12 -0.88 1.83
N PHE A 112 -0.81 -1.09 2.95
CA PHE A 112 -1.22 -2.44 3.36
C PHE A 112 -2.20 -3.08 2.36
N PRO A 113 -1.96 -4.35 1.94
CA PRO A 113 -2.91 -5.07 1.11
C PRO A 113 -4.23 -5.32 1.84
N SER A 114 -5.30 -5.44 1.08
CA SER A 114 -6.66 -5.66 1.61
C SER A 114 -6.94 -7.13 1.94
N THR A 115 -8.06 -7.41 2.61
CA THR A 115 -8.57 -8.79 2.72
C THR A 115 -8.94 -9.39 1.37
N GLY A 116 -9.29 -8.55 0.38
CA GLY A 116 -9.47 -8.97 -1.01
C GLY A 116 -8.19 -9.53 -1.61
N ASP A 117 -7.05 -8.89 -1.34
CA ASP A 117 -5.73 -9.36 -1.78
C ASP A 117 -5.33 -10.67 -1.12
N ALA A 118 -5.55 -10.80 0.20
CA ALA A 118 -5.34 -12.05 0.91
C ALA A 118 -6.18 -13.20 0.30
N ASN A 119 -7.46 -12.95 0.01
CA ASN A 119 -8.34 -13.93 -0.61
C ASN A 119 -7.88 -14.29 -2.04
N ALA A 120 -7.43 -13.31 -2.82
CA ALA A 120 -6.89 -13.53 -4.16
C ALA A 120 -5.66 -14.43 -4.11
N ILE A 121 -4.70 -14.15 -3.22
CA ILE A 121 -3.53 -15.01 -3.00
C ILE A 121 -3.98 -16.41 -2.59
N TRP A 122 -4.81 -16.51 -1.55
CA TRP A 122 -5.26 -17.79 -0.99
C TRP A 122 -5.94 -18.68 -2.04
N SER A 123 -6.83 -18.11 -2.85
CA SER A 123 -7.54 -18.84 -3.90
C SER A 123 -6.60 -19.42 -4.98
N GLN A 124 -5.46 -18.77 -5.21
CA GLN A 124 -4.47 -19.18 -6.18
C GLN A 124 -3.46 -20.18 -5.59
N VAL A 125 -2.98 -19.94 -4.37
CA VAL A 125 -1.89 -20.75 -3.80
C VAL A 125 -2.38 -22.06 -3.17
N SER A 126 -3.65 -22.13 -2.76
CA SER A 126 -4.26 -23.34 -2.18
C SER A 126 -4.54 -24.44 -3.21
N GLN A 127 -4.37 -24.16 -4.51
CA GLN A 127 -4.51 -25.16 -5.57
C GLN A 127 -3.45 -26.27 -5.43
N LYS A 128 -3.81 -27.51 -5.77
CA LYS A 128 -2.91 -28.68 -5.64
C LYS A 128 -1.64 -28.52 -6.47
N GLU A 129 -1.77 -27.92 -7.65
CA GLU A 129 -0.71 -27.74 -8.65
C GLU A 129 0.30 -26.65 -8.30
N THR A 130 0.01 -25.82 -7.28
CA THR A 130 0.92 -24.74 -6.87
C THR A 130 2.19 -25.32 -6.24
N ALA A 131 3.35 -24.85 -6.72
CA ALA A 131 4.66 -25.26 -6.24
C ALA A 131 4.79 -25.05 -4.71
N LEU A 132 5.43 -26.00 -4.03
CA LEU A 132 5.53 -26.02 -2.57
C LEU A 132 6.20 -24.75 -2.01
N TRP A 133 7.24 -24.24 -2.66
CA TRP A 133 7.94 -23.03 -2.24
C TRP A 133 7.04 -21.80 -2.25
N ILE A 134 6.11 -21.70 -3.22
CA ILE A 134 5.11 -20.62 -3.27
C ILE A 134 4.17 -20.71 -2.08
N LYS A 135 3.73 -21.92 -1.69
CA LYS A 135 2.86 -22.13 -0.53
C LYS A 135 3.55 -21.74 0.77
N ILE A 136 4.79 -22.20 0.96
CA ILE A 136 5.60 -21.90 2.16
C ILE A 136 5.74 -20.39 2.34
N LEU A 137 5.96 -19.65 1.26
CA LEU A 137 6.09 -18.19 1.32
C LEU A 137 4.74 -17.48 1.45
N SER A 138 3.72 -17.92 0.70
CA SER A 138 2.45 -17.19 0.58
C SER A 138 1.53 -17.38 1.77
N TYR A 139 1.55 -18.53 2.46
CA TYR A 139 0.69 -18.74 3.64
C TYR A 139 1.02 -17.77 4.78
N PRO A 140 2.29 -17.57 5.17
CA PRO A 140 2.65 -16.51 6.12
C PRO A 140 2.23 -15.12 5.64
N ILE A 141 2.43 -14.80 4.36
CA ILE A 141 2.04 -13.50 3.79
C ILE A 141 0.53 -13.27 3.93
N VAL A 142 -0.30 -14.26 3.59
CA VAL A 142 -1.76 -14.17 3.75
C VAL A 142 -2.13 -13.94 5.22
N GLY A 143 -1.49 -14.66 6.14
CA GLY A 143 -1.68 -14.45 7.58
C GLY A 143 -1.32 -13.02 8.02
N LEU A 144 -0.17 -12.50 7.56
CA LEU A 144 0.26 -11.13 7.82
C LEU A 144 -0.69 -10.09 7.25
N ILE A 145 -1.27 -10.31 6.06
CA ILE A 145 -2.26 -9.40 5.48
C ILE A 145 -3.53 -9.36 6.33
N TYR A 146 -4.05 -10.51 6.78
CA TYR A 146 -5.20 -10.52 7.68
C TYR A 146 -4.91 -9.84 9.02
N LEU A 147 -3.72 -10.07 9.60
CA LEU A 147 -3.29 -9.39 10.82
C LEU A 147 -3.13 -7.88 10.61
N GLY A 148 -2.57 -7.47 9.48
CA GLY A 148 -2.45 -6.07 9.07
C GLY A 148 -3.82 -5.41 8.94
N SER A 149 -4.75 -6.05 8.23
CA SER A 149 -6.13 -5.57 8.07
C SER A 149 -6.88 -5.48 9.41
N LEU A 150 -6.62 -6.39 10.36
CA LEU A 150 -7.15 -6.27 11.72
C LEU A 150 -6.52 -5.08 12.45
N GLY A 151 -5.21 -4.86 12.27
CA GLY A 151 -4.50 -3.69 12.80
C GLY A 151 -5.00 -2.36 12.22
N SER A 152 -5.43 -2.34 10.95
CA SER A 152 -6.01 -1.15 10.31
C SER A 152 -7.25 -0.64 11.06
N PHE A 153 -7.99 -1.52 11.77
CA PHE A 153 -9.06 -1.11 12.69
C PHE A 153 -8.57 -0.21 13.83
N PHE A 154 -7.32 -0.38 14.26
CA PHE A 154 -6.65 0.39 15.30
C PHE A 154 -5.70 1.46 14.72
N TRP A 155 -5.96 1.95 13.49
CA TRP A 155 -5.17 2.99 12.83
C TRP A 155 -3.71 2.60 12.54
N LEU A 156 -3.42 1.30 12.43
CA LEU A 156 -2.09 0.82 12.06
C LEU A 156 -1.61 1.44 10.74
N ASP A 157 -2.52 1.61 9.78
CA ASP A 157 -2.27 2.25 8.48
C ASP A 157 -1.69 3.65 8.66
N LEU A 158 -2.33 4.48 9.49
CA LEU A 158 -1.89 5.85 9.75
C LEU A 158 -0.54 5.86 10.48
N LEU A 159 -0.39 5.01 11.50
CA LEU A 159 0.86 4.87 12.25
C LEU A 159 2.02 4.46 11.33
N TYR A 160 1.76 3.51 10.43
CA TYR A 160 2.71 3.08 9.43
C TYR A 160 3.04 4.19 8.44
N GLY A 161 2.03 4.88 7.91
CA GLY A 161 2.21 6.01 6.99
C GLY A 161 3.05 7.13 7.58
N VAL A 162 2.78 7.51 8.84
CA VAL A 162 3.59 8.47 9.61
C VAL A 162 5.01 7.93 9.85
N GLY A 163 5.14 6.66 10.24
CA GLY A 163 6.43 6.01 10.46
C GLY A 163 7.31 6.01 9.20
N VAL A 164 6.73 5.73 8.03
CA VAL A 164 7.44 5.74 6.74
C VAL A 164 7.75 7.16 6.28
N ALA A 165 6.82 8.10 6.39
CA ALA A 165 7.01 9.45 5.87
C ALA A 165 7.89 10.33 6.78
N ILE A 166 7.90 10.08 8.09
CA ILE A 166 8.58 10.93 9.08
C ILE A 166 9.66 10.15 9.83
N GLY A 167 9.31 8.97 10.35
CA GLY A 167 10.23 8.15 11.15
C GLY A 167 11.41 7.61 10.35
N PHE A 168 11.19 7.13 9.13
CA PHE A 168 12.26 6.61 8.27
C PHE A 168 13.29 7.68 7.90
N PRO A 169 12.91 8.88 7.40
CA PRO A 169 13.88 9.95 7.19
C PRO A 169 14.69 10.28 8.45
N GLN A 170 14.03 10.41 9.61
CA GLN A 170 14.70 10.68 10.89
C GLN A 170 15.70 9.59 11.27
N LEU A 171 15.34 8.32 11.08
CA LEU A 171 16.24 7.19 11.33
C LEU A 171 17.47 7.23 10.42
N VAL A 172 17.27 7.51 9.12
CA VAL A 172 18.39 7.64 8.17
C VAL A 172 19.33 8.77 8.58
N ILE A 173 18.78 9.93 8.98
CA ILE A 173 19.58 11.06 9.45
C ILE A 173 20.34 10.72 10.72
N TRP A 174 19.71 10.00 11.65
CA TRP A 174 20.36 9.56 12.89
C TRP A 174 21.50 8.57 12.63
N LEU A 175 21.37 7.67 11.66
CA LEU A 175 22.42 6.71 11.29
C LEU A 175 23.61 7.35 10.55
N LEU A 176 23.40 8.51 9.92
CA LEU A 176 24.44 9.22 9.15
C LEU A 176 25.24 10.22 9.98
N HIS A 177 24.84 10.47 11.25
CA HIS A 177 25.56 11.29 12.22
C HIS A 177 26.22 10.43 13.29
#